data_AF-A0A973PFN8-F1
#
_entry.id   AF-A0A973PFN8-F1
#
_cell.length_a   1.000
_cell.length_b   1.000
_cell.length_c   1.000
_cell.angle_alpha   90.00
_cell.angle_beta   90.00
_cell.angle_gamma   90.00
#
_symmetry.space_group_name_H-M   'P 1'
#
loop_
_entity.id
_entity.type
_entity.pdbx_description
1 polymer ?
#
loop_
_entity_poly.entity_id
_entity_poly.type
_entity_poly.pdbx_seq_one_letter_code
_entity_poly.pdbx_strand_id
1 'polypeptide(L)'
;MTLVSHSLDVIKRFQSSSGAYPASPTFSAYRGYSWLRDGAFIAEGVSRHGDRGGAEAFYQWCARVVGDRAGQVDSLVAQAERGEAVSVAEMLPTRFTLDGVDGDDEWWDFQLDGYGTWLWGLREHCVRYGAAVPGTEKGVRTAARYLTAFWNTPCYDWWEEHVEQRHVATLGSVHAGLRAAVALEVLSPQESAAAVEAVEGIAALVAAEGVSRHLTKWLGTDAVDG
;
A
#
# COMPACT_ATOMS: atom_id res chain seq x y z
N MET A 1 -12.24 17.99 25.90
CA MET A 1 -11.41 17.28 24.90
C MET A 1 -12.02 17.55 23.54
N THR A 2 -11.22 18.00 22.56
CA THR A 2 -11.69 18.21 21.17
C THR A 2 -11.69 16.89 20.41
N LEU A 3 -12.42 16.81 19.29
CA LEU A 3 -12.37 15.63 18.42
C LEU A 3 -10.94 15.35 17.96
N VAL A 4 -10.20 16.37 17.52
CA VAL A 4 -8.79 16.22 17.08
C VAL A 4 -7.92 15.64 18.19
N SER A 5 -7.95 16.22 19.41
CA SER A 5 -7.17 15.69 20.53
C SER A 5 -7.58 14.26 20.90
N HIS A 6 -8.88 13.96 20.83
CA HIS A 6 -9.37 12.61 21.13
C HIS A 6 -8.90 11.60 20.08
N SER A 7 -8.95 11.94 18.79
CA SER A 7 -8.47 11.10 17.70
C SER A 7 -6.99 10.75 17.86
N LEU A 8 -6.14 11.74 18.15
CA LEU A 8 -4.72 11.52 18.38
C LEU A 8 -4.46 10.64 19.62
N ASP A 9 -5.17 10.90 20.72
CA ASP A 9 -5.06 10.10 21.94
C ASP A 9 -5.44 8.63 21.70
N VAL A 10 -6.53 8.38 20.97
CA VAL A 10 -6.99 7.02 20.64
C VAL A 10 -6.00 6.31 19.73
N ILE A 11 -5.56 6.95 18.64
CA ILE A 11 -4.59 6.35 17.70
C ILE A 11 -3.30 5.99 18.44
N LYS A 12 -2.75 6.92 19.23
CA LYS A 12 -1.52 6.70 19.98
C LYS A 12 -1.67 5.60 21.04
N ARG A 13 -2.82 5.56 21.73
CA ARG A 13 -3.10 4.55 22.75
C ARG A 13 -3.14 3.13 22.19
N PHE A 14 -3.63 2.97 20.96
CA PHE A 14 -3.81 1.65 20.35
C PHE A 14 -2.71 1.26 19.36
N GLN A 15 -1.77 2.14 19.05
CA GLN A 15 -0.59 1.77 18.27
C GLN A 15 0.15 0.61 18.96
N SER A 16 0.44 -0.44 18.19
CA SER A 16 1.20 -1.58 18.68
C SER A 16 2.62 -1.17 19.02
N SER A 17 3.24 -1.87 19.99
CA SER A 17 4.68 -1.72 20.27
C SER A 17 5.57 -2.09 19.09
N SER A 18 5.06 -2.85 18.12
CA SER A 18 5.73 -3.15 16.85
C SER A 18 5.76 -1.95 15.88
N GLY A 19 4.93 -0.93 16.12
CA GLY A 19 4.71 0.23 15.24
C GLY A 19 3.42 0.16 14.44
N ALA A 20 2.78 -1.00 14.32
CA ALA A 20 1.54 -1.19 13.55
C ALA A 20 0.37 -0.37 14.11
N TYR A 21 -0.49 0.15 13.23
CA TYR A 21 -1.78 0.73 13.61
C TYR A 21 -2.89 -0.31 13.39
N PRO A 22 -3.59 -0.79 14.44
CA PRO A 22 -4.70 -1.71 14.24
C PRO A 22 -5.87 -0.99 13.52
N ALA A 23 -6.50 -1.67 12.57
CA ALA A 23 -7.66 -1.11 11.86
C ALA A 23 -8.85 -0.86 12.80
N SER A 24 -9.16 -1.84 13.66
CA SER A 24 -10.15 -1.68 14.72
C SER A 24 -9.82 -2.57 15.93
N PRO A 25 -9.39 -2.00 17.07
CA PRO A 25 -8.91 -2.79 18.21
C PRO A 25 -10.02 -3.60 18.90
N THR A 26 -11.28 -3.17 18.77
CA THR A 26 -12.42 -3.79 19.47
C THR A 26 -13.34 -4.61 18.58
N PHE A 27 -13.33 -4.40 17.25
CA PHE A 27 -14.13 -5.20 16.32
C PHE A 27 -13.51 -6.59 16.11
N SER A 28 -14.26 -7.65 16.42
CA SER A 28 -13.70 -9.00 16.54
C SER A 28 -13.03 -9.53 15.27
N ALA A 29 -13.56 -9.20 14.09
CA ALA A 29 -13.01 -9.69 12.82
C ALA A 29 -11.69 -9.02 12.43
N TYR A 30 -11.40 -7.81 12.94
CA TYR A 30 -10.18 -7.06 12.62
C TYR A 30 -9.19 -6.99 13.79
N ARG A 31 -9.59 -7.51 14.95
CA ARG A 31 -8.76 -7.46 16.15
C ARG A 31 -7.46 -8.22 15.91
N GLY A 32 -6.34 -7.55 16.17
CA GLY A 32 -5.01 -8.14 15.99
C GLY A 32 -4.42 -7.99 14.59
N TYR A 33 -5.13 -7.31 13.69
CA TYR A 33 -4.69 -7.07 12.32
C TYR A 33 -4.47 -5.58 12.01
N SER A 34 -3.55 -5.34 11.07
CA SER A 34 -3.18 -4.05 10.52
C SER A 34 -3.17 -4.14 9.00
N TRP A 35 -3.72 -3.13 8.34
CA TRP A 35 -3.70 -2.96 6.90
C TRP A 35 -2.73 -1.83 6.55
N LEU A 36 -1.98 -2.00 5.45
CA LEU A 36 -1.11 -0.93 4.96
C LEU A 36 -1.93 0.30 4.55
N ARG A 37 -3.11 0.09 3.94
CA ARG A 37 -4.06 1.15 3.53
C ARG A 37 -4.48 2.01 4.72
N ASP A 38 -5.13 1.41 5.71
CA ASP A 38 -5.64 2.08 6.90
C ASP A 38 -4.50 2.78 7.66
N GLY A 39 -3.44 2.03 7.93
CA GLY A 39 -2.30 2.51 8.69
C GLY A 39 -1.58 3.68 8.00
N ALA A 40 -1.50 3.70 6.66
CA ALA A 40 -0.87 4.79 5.93
C ALA A 40 -1.65 6.12 6.07
N PHE A 41 -2.99 6.08 5.99
CA PHE A 41 -3.81 7.26 6.23
C PHE A 41 -3.79 7.70 7.70
N ILE A 42 -3.76 6.75 8.64
CA ILE A 42 -3.56 7.05 10.07
C ILE A 42 -2.21 7.74 10.30
N ALA A 43 -1.12 7.16 9.77
CA ALA A 43 0.24 7.68 9.89
C ALA A 43 0.37 9.07 9.29
N GLU A 44 -0.24 9.31 8.13
CA GLU A 44 -0.30 10.64 7.52
C GLU A 44 -1.05 11.65 8.41
N GLY A 45 -2.18 11.24 8.99
CA GLY A 45 -2.98 12.07 9.89
C GLY A 45 -2.23 12.49 11.16
N VAL A 46 -1.59 11.54 11.84
CA VAL A 46 -0.80 11.84 13.05
C VAL A 46 0.49 12.60 12.73
N SER A 47 1.09 12.32 11.58
CA SER A 47 2.27 13.06 11.12
C SER A 47 1.96 14.53 10.84
N ARG A 48 0.80 14.85 10.25
CA ARG A 48 0.35 16.24 10.08
C ARG A 48 0.14 16.98 11.41
N HIS A 49 -0.17 16.24 12.47
CA HIS A 49 -0.38 16.79 13.81
C HIS A 49 0.87 16.77 14.70
N GLY A 50 2.02 16.41 14.14
CA GLY A 50 3.30 16.49 14.84
C GLY A 50 3.72 15.24 15.59
N ASP A 51 2.94 14.14 15.58
CA ASP A 51 3.39 12.85 16.12
C ASP A 51 4.32 12.15 15.12
N ARG A 52 5.54 12.67 15.04
CA ARG A 52 6.59 12.16 14.17
C ARG A 52 6.94 10.71 14.52
N GLY A 53 7.12 10.43 15.81
CA GLY A 53 7.57 9.13 16.29
C GLY A 53 6.56 8.02 16.02
N GLY A 54 5.27 8.29 16.21
CA GLY A 54 4.21 7.32 15.88
C GLY A 54 4.19 6.99 14.38
N ALA A 55 4.24 8.01 13.53
CA ALA A 55 4.26 7.81 12.09
C ALA A 55 5.52 7.06 11.60
N GLU A 56 6.71 7.44 12.08
CA GLU A 56 7.96 6.75 11.74
C GLU A 56 7.93 5.28 12.16
N ALA A 57 7.41 4.97 13.35
CA ALA A 57 7.29 3.59 13.83
C ALA A 57 6.40 2.74 12.90
N PHE A 58 5.31 3.31 12.39
CA PHE A 58 4.44 2.64 11.42
C PHE A 58 5.14 2.42 10.07
N TYR A 59 5.82 3.43 9.52
CA TYR A 59 6.52 3.28 8.25
C TYR A 59 7.68 2.28 8.33
N GLN A 60 8.39 2.24 9.45
CA GLN A 60 9.41 1.23 9.73
C GLN A 60 8.80 -0.16 9.88
N TRP A 61 7.65 -0.29 10.52
CA TRP A 61 6.92 -1.56 10.59
C TRP A 61 6.56 -2.06 9.19
N CYS A 62 5.95 -1.22 8.35
CA CYS A 62 5.63 -1.57 6.97
C CYS A 62 6.87 -1.99 6.18
N ALA A 63 7.98 -1.25 6.31
CA ALA A 63 9.21 -1.56 5.61
C ALA A 63 9.80 -2.92 6.00
N ARG A 64 9.74 -3.29 7.28
CA ARG A 64 10.15 -4.63 7.74
C ARG A 64 9.25 -5.70 7.15
N VAL A 65 7.94 -5.55 7.31
CA VAL A 65 6.93 -6.50 6.81
C VAL A 65 7.07 -6.74 5.31
N VAL A 66 7.04 -5.68 4.50
CA VAL A 66 7.18 -5.81 3.05
C VAL A 66 8.59 -6.28 2.68
N GLY A 67 9.62 -5.77 3.36
CA GLY A 67 11.01 -6.17 3.12
C GLY A 67 11.29 -7.65 3.37
N ASP A 68 10.62 -8.27 4.35
CA ASP A 68 10.78 -9.71 4.66
C ASP A 68 10.21 -10.61 3.56
N ARG A 69 9.32 -10.07 2.72
CA ARG A 69 8.74 -10.75 1.55
C ARG A 69 9.53 -10.52 0.26
N ALA A 70 10.73 -9.93 0.32
CA ALA A 70 11.55 -9.65 -0.87
C ALA A 70 11.80 -10.89 -1.73
N GLY A 71 12.11 -12.05 -1.13
CA GLY A 71 12.33 -13.29 -1.88
C GLY A 71 11.07 -13.87 -2.52
N GLN A 72 9.91 -13.70 -1.89
CA GLN A 72 8.61 -14.05 -2.49
C GLN A 72 8.35 -13.16 -3.71
N VAL A 73 8.53 -11.84 -3.58
CA VAL A 73 8.39 -10.90 -4.70
C VAL A 73 9.34 -11.24 -5.83
N ASP A 74 10.61 -11.53 -5.54
CA ASP A 74 11.59 -11.93 -6.57
C ASP A 74 11.12 -13.17 -7.35
N SER A 75 10.53 -14.15 -6.65
CA SER A 75 10.00 -15.38 -7.25
C SER A 75 8.77 -15.11 -8.14
N LEU A 76 7.82 -14.32 -7.64
CA LEU A 76 6.60 -13.95 -8.37
C LEU A 76 6.91 -13.14 -9.63
N VAL A 77 7.81 -12.16 -9.53
CA VAL A 77 8.24 -11.34 -10.68
C VAL A 77 8.90 -12.22 -11.73
N ALA A 78 9.84 -13.09 -11.32
CA ALA A 78 10.50 -13.98 -12.27
C ALA A 78 9.52 -14.95 -12.95
N GLN A 79 8.48 -15.42 -12.24
CA GLN A 79 7.41 -16.25 -12.80
C GLN A 79 6.60 -15.48 -13.85
N ALA A 80 6.18 -14.25 -13.52
CA ALA A 80 5.45 -13.39 -14.45
C ALA A 80 6.29 -13.07 -15.71
N GLU A 81 7.58 -12.80 -15.57
CA GLU A 81 8.50 -12.55 -16.70
C GLU A 81 8.65 -13.75 -17.64
N ARG A 82 8.48 -14.97 -17.14
CA ARG A 82 8.43 -16.20 -17.96
C ARG A 82 7.08 -16.41 -18.65
N GLY A 83 6.10 -15.54 -18.42
CA GLY A 83 4.73 -15.69 -18.90
C GLY A 83 3.94 -16.80 -18.20
N GLU A 84 4.42 -17.25 -17.04
CA GLU A 84 3.73 -18.24 -16.21
C GLU A 84 2.61 -17.56 -15.42
N ALA A 85 1.46 -18.23 -15.28
CA ALA A 85 0.36 -17.71 -14.48
C ALA A 85 0.77 -17.64 -13.00
N VAL A 86 0.55 -16.49 -12.37
CA VAL A 86 0.71 -16.28 -10.93
C VAL A 86 -0.66 -16.34 -10.27
N SER A 87 -0.86 -17.28 -9.36
CA SER A 87 -2.13 -17.42 -8.65
C SER A 87 -2.32 -16.30 -7.64
N VAL A 88 -3.57 -15.89 -7.42
CA VAL A 88 -3.96 -14.96 -6.35
C VAL A 88 -3.50 -15.44 -4.98
N ALA A 89 -3.47 -16.75 -4.74
CA ALA A 89 -3.02 -17.32 -3.46
C ALA A 89 -1.50 -17.20 -3.24
N GLU A 90 -0.72 -16.93 -4.28
CA GLU A 90 0.74 -16.73 -4.20
C GLU A 90 1.11 -15.26 -3.98
N MET A 91 0.16 -14.34 -4.19
CA MET A 91 0.35 -12.91 -4.03
C MET A 91 0.61 -12.53 -2.58
N LEU A 92 1.17 -11.34 -2.36
CA LEU A 92 1.35 -10.84 -1.01
C LEU A 92 -0.02 -10.56 -0.36
N PRO A 93 -0.16 -10.76 0.96
CA PRO A 93 -1.44 -10.58 1.65
C PRO A 93 -1.80 -9.10 1.79
N THR A 94 -3.05 -8.82 2.15
CA THR A 94 -3.50 -7.44 2.41
C THR A 94 -3.48 -7.09 3.88
N ARG A 95 -3.86 -8.05 4.74
CA ARG A 95 -3.82 -7.87 6.19
C ARG A 95 -2.63 -8.58 6.82
N PHE A 96 -2.03 -7.92 7.81
CA PHE A 96 -0.93 -8.47 8.58
C PHE A 96 -1.32 -8.51 10.04
N THR A 97 -0.86 -9.52 10.78
CA THR A 97 -0.87 -9.46 12.24
C THR A 97 -0.11 -8.22 12.72
N LEU A 98 -0.38 -7.74 13.93
CA LEU A 98 0.36 -6.58 14.46
C LEU A 98 1.88 -6.82 14.53
N ASP A 99 2.32 -8.07 14.63
CA ASP A 99 3.74 -8.43 14.63
C ASP A 99 4.33 -8.56 13.22
N GLY A 100 3.52 -8.38 12.16
CA GLY A 100 3.99 -8.33 10.78
C GLY A 100 4.03 -9.67 10.05
N VAL A 101 3.48 -10.72 10.66
CA VAL A 101 3.28 -12.04 10.07
C VAL A 101 1.97 -12.05 9.27
N ASP A 102 1.90 -12.89 8.23
CA ASP A 102 0.65 -13.16 7.50
C ASP A 102 -0.45 -13.60 8.49
N GLY A 103 -1.71 -13.28 8.19
CA GLY A 103 -2.83 -13.81 8.98
C GLY A 103 -3.02 -15.31 8.76
N ASP A 104 -3.40 -16.03 9.82
CA ASP A 104 -3.53 -17.50 9.80
C ASP A 104 -4.85 -18.01 9.17
N ASP A 105 -5.80 -17.13 8.83
CA ASP A 105 -7.08 -17.53 8.23
C ASP A 105 -7.03 -17.54 6.70
N GLU A 106 -7.73 -18.50 6.06
CA GLU A 106 -8.02 -18.49 4.62
C GLU A 106 -8.81 -17.22 4.26
N TRP A 107 -8.08 -16.17 3.90
CA TRP A 107 -8.63 -14.86 3.60
C TRP A 107 -8.24 -14.49 2.17
N TRP A 108 -9.23 -14.21 1.35
CA TRP A 108 -9.09 -14.03 -0.10
C TRP A 108 -8.98 -12.54 -0.42
N ASP A 109 -7.82 -11.92 -0.19
CA ASP A 109 -7.74 -10.46 -0.14
C ASP A 109 -6.73 -9.81 -1.06
N PHE A 110 -6.21 -10.46 -2.10
CA PHE A 110 -5.21 -9.85 -2.98
C PHE A 110 -5.61 -8.42 -3.40
N GLN A 111 -4.89 -7.44 -2.86
CA GLN A 111 -5.08 -6.01 -3.08
C GLN A 111 -3.70 -5.36 -3.20
N LEU A 112 -3.58 -4.43 -4.16
CA LEU A 112 -2.33 -3.73 -4.42
C LEU A 112 -2.26 -2.35 -3.77
N ASP A 113 -3.41 -1.79 -3.39
CA ASP A 113 -3.51 -0.38 -3.02
C ASP A 113 -2.81 -0.05 -1.70
N GLY A 114 -2.77 -0.99 -0.75
CA GLY A 114 -2.12 -0.79 0.55
C GLY A 114 -0.63 -0.51 0.38
N TYR A 115 0.04 -1.23 -0.52
CA TYR A 115 1.45 -1.01 -0.84
C TYR A 115 1.67 0.37 -1.46
N GLY A 116 0.82 0.78 -2.39
CA GLY A 116 0.91 2.09 -3.03
C GLY A 116 0.67 3.24 -2.05
N THR A 117 -0.36 3.11 -1.22
CA THR A 117 -0.75 4.10 -0.20
C THR A 117 0.35 4.27 0.85
N TRP A 118 0.97 3.17 1.28
CA TRP A 118 2.10 3.21 2.20
C TRP A 118 3.30 3.99 1.63
N LEU A 119 3.71 3.70 0.39
CA LEU A 119 4.83 4.41 -0.27
C LEU A 119 4.56 5.90 -0.38
N TRP A 120 3.35 6.29 -0.76
CA TRP A 120 2.91 7.68 -0.79
C TRP A 120 3.02 8.33 0.59
N GLY A 121 2.46 7.71 1.63
CA GLY A 121 2.48 8.25 2.99
C GLY A 121 3.90 8.43 3.53
N LEU A 122 4.78 7.44 3.31
CA LEU A 122 6.20 7.52 3.69
C LEU A 122 6.87 8.74 3.04
N ARG A 123 6.67 8.94 1.73
CA ARG A 123 7.24 10.10 1.04
C ARG A 123 6.71 11.41 1.58
N GLU A 124 5.40 11.53 1.80
CA GLU A 124 4.81 12.76 2.36
C GLU A 124 5.39 13.08 3.75
N HIS A 125 5.59 12.06 4.57
CA HIS A 125 6.24 12.19 5.88
C HIS A 125 7.70 12.67 5.75
N CYS A 126 8.50 12.04 4.87
CA CYS A 126 9.89 12.43 4.64
C CYS A 126 10.01 13.89 4.18
N VAL A 127 9.15 14.32 3.26
CA VAL A 127 9.10 15.71 2.79
C VAL A 127 8.72 16.66 3.92
N ARG A 128 7.71 16.31 4.72
CA ARG A 128 7.22 17.13 5.83
C ARG A 128 8.28 17.43 6.88
N TYR A 129 9.12 16.45 7.19
CA TYR A 129 10.17 16.60 8.21
C TYR A 129 11.56 16.83 7.63
N GLY A 130 11.71 16.88 6.30
CA GLY A 130 12.98 17.07 5.62
C GLY A 130 14.01 15.98 5.95
N ALA A 131 13.56 14.76 6.26
CA ALA A 131 14.41 13.66 6.72
C ALA A 131 13.87 12.32 6.24
N ALA A 132 14.77 11.43 5.83
CA ALA A 132 14.42 10.04 5.54
C ALA A 132 14.05 9.28 6.82
N VAL A 133 13.11 8.34 6.71
CA VAL A 133 12.84 7.37 7.78
C VAL A 133 13.85 6.22 7.65
N PRO A 134 14.69 5.97 8.67
CA PRO A 134 15.74 4.95 8.56
C PRO A 134 15.18 3.53 8.37
N GLY A 135 15.87 2.71 7.59
CA GLY A 135 15.57 1.29 7.44
C GLY A 135 14.38 0.99 6.52
N THR A 136 13.92 1.97 5.74
CA THR A 136 12.79 1.78 4.82
C THR A 136 13.19 1.28 3.43
N GLU A 137 14.48 1.33 3.08
CA GLU A 137 15.00 1.16 1.72
C GLU A 137 14.65 -0.22 1.13
N LYS A 138 14.88 -1.30 1.90
CA LYS A 138 14.57 -2.67 1.46
C LYS A 138 13.08 -2.83 1.17
N GLY A 139 12.22 -2.35 2.07
CA GLY A 139 10.77 -2.42 1.91
C GLY A 139 10.29 -1.61 0.70
N VAL A 140 10.81 -0.39 0.53
CA VAL A 140 10.44 0.48 -0.59
C VAL A 140 10.78 -0.17 -1.93
N ARG A 141 11.99 -0.73 -2.05
CA ARG A 141 12.40 -1.44 -3.27
C ARG A 141 11.55 -2.69 -3.52
N THR A 142 11.22 -3.45 -2.47
CA THR A 142 10.34 -4.62 -2.61
C THR A 142 8.95 -4.24 -3.08
N ALA A 143 8.30 -3.23 -2.46
CA ALA A 143 6.99 -2.77 -2.92
C ALA A 143 7.05 -2.17 -4.33
N ALA A 144 8.06 -1.37 -4.65
CA ALA A 144 8.19 -0.79 -5.99
C ALA A 144 8.29 -1.87 -7.08
N ARG A 145 9.11 -2.91 -6.87
CA ARG A 145 9.22 -4.05 -7.79
C ARG A 145 7.91 -4.82 -7.91
N TYR A 146 7.27 -5.12 -6.78
CA TYR A 146 5.99 -5.82 -6.74
C TYR A 146 4.91 -5.04 -7.51
N LEU A 147 4.72 -3.76 -7.21
CA LEU A 147 3.76 -2.89 -7.87
C LEU A 147 4.06 -2.72 -9.36
N THR A 148 5.33 -2.54 -9.74
CA THR A 148 5.73 -2.40 -11.15
C THR A 148 5.39 -3.65 -11.96
N ALA A 149 5.54 -4.85 -11.39
CA ALA A 149 5.23 -6.09 -12.08
C ALA A 149 3.72 -6.37 -12.18
N PHE A 150 2.94 -5.97 -11.18
CA PHE A 150 1.55 -6.42 -11.03
C PHE A 150 0.49 -5.31 -11.11
N TRP A 151 0.84 -4.05 -11.37
CA TRP A 151 -0.12 -2.94 -11.38
C TRP A 151 -1.32 -3.14 -12.33
N ASN A 152 -1.13 -3.93 -13.40
CA ASN A 152 -2.16 -4.20 -14.40
C ASN A 152 -2.91 -5.53 -14.16
N THR A 153 -2.67 -6.20 -13.03
CA THR A 153 -3.35 -7.44 -12.65
C THR A 153 -4.68 -7.12 -11.96
N PRO A 154 -5.80 -7.79 -12.32
CA PRO A 154 -7.04 -7.69 -11.56
C PRO A 154 -6.87 -8.09 -10.10
N CYS A 155 -7.49 -7.35 -9.21
CA CYS A 155 -7.43 -7.56 -7.76
C CYS A 155 -8.72 -7.05 -7.12
N TYR A 156 -8.94 -7.37 -5.85
CA TYR A 156 -10.06 -6.80 -5.12
C TYR A 156 -9.90 -5.27 -4.99
N ASP A 157 -11.01 -4.55 -4.90
CA ASP A 157 -10.99 -3.14 -4.50
C ASP A 157 -10.72 -3.00 -2.99
N TRP A 158 -10.73 -1.77 -2.48
CA TRP A 158 -10.45 -1.49 -1.06
C TRP A 158 -11.55 -2.02 -0.13
N TRP A 159 -12.68 -2.44 -0.70
CA TRP A 159 -13.84 -3.02 -0.02
C TRP A 159 -13.85 -4.55 -0.07
N GLU A 160 -12.80 -5.16 -0.62
CA GLU A 160 -12.69 -6.62 -0.79
C GLU A 160 -13.72 -7.20 -1.78
N GLU A 161 -14.08 -6.41 -2.80
CA GLU A 161 -15.05 -6.80 -3.83
C GLU A 161 -14.43 -6.90 -5.23
N HIS A 162 -15.03 -7.75 -6.07
CA HIS A 162 -14.77 -7.82 -7.51
C HIS A 162 -13.29 -8.03 -7.93
N VAL A 163 -12.73 -9.20 -7.58
CA VAL A 163 -11.35 -9.59 -7.91
C VAL A 163 -11.04 -9.62 -9.40
N GLU A 164 -12.05 -9.83 -10.24
CA GLU A 164 -11.92 -9.90 -11.69
C GLU A 164 -11.73 -8.52 -12.35
N GLN A 165 -11.92 -7.45 -11.59
CA GLN A 165 -11.86 -6.08 -12.08
C GLN A 165 -10.51 -5.41 -11.79
N ARG A 166 -10.26 -4.31 -12.50
CA ARG A 166 -9.14 -3.39 -12.24
C ARG A 166 -9.71 -2.06 -11.77
N HIS A 167 -9.55 -1.77 -10.48
CA HIS A 167 -10.21 -0.66 -9.80
C HIS A 167 -9.44 0.65 -9.94
N VAL A 168 -10.12 1.74 -10.28
CA VAL A 168 -9.46 3.04 -10.54
C VAL A 168 -8.83 3.61 -9.28
N ALA A 169 -9.46 3.42 -8.11
CA ALA A 169 -8.87 3.84 -6.84
C ALA A 169 -7.57 3.06 -6.53
N THR A 170 -7.56 1.74 -6.75
CA THR A 170 -6.35 0.91 -6.61
C THR A 170 -5.25 1.36 -7.55
N LEU A 171 -5.57 1.55 -8.84
CA LEU A 171 -4.63 2.10 -9.82
C LEU A 171 -4.08 3.48 -9.40
N GLY A 172 -4.95 4.34 -8.85
CA GLY A 172 -4.57 5.64 -8.31
C GLY A 172 -3.56 5.54 -7.16
N SER A 173 -3.79 4.62 -6.21
CA SER A 173 -2.84 4.36 -5.11
C SER A 173 -1.52 3.80 -5.59
N VAL A 174 -1.54 2.87 -6.55
CA VAL A 174 -0.31 2.31 -7.13
C VAL A 174 0.48 3.38 -7.88
N HIS A 175 -0.19 4.20 -8.69
CA HIS A 175 0.41 5.32 -9.40
C HIS A 175 1.05 6.33 -8.43
N ALA A 176 0.34 6.72 -7.37
CA ALA A 176 0.89 7.62 -6.36
C ALA A 176 2.09 7.01 -5.61
N GLY A 177 2.00 5.73 -5.25
CA GLY A 177 3.05 5.00 -4.56
C GLY A 177 4.33 4.82 -5.39
N LEU A 178 4.22 4.48 -6.67
CA LEU A 178 5.37 4.34 -7.56
C LEU A 178 6.07 5.70 -7.80
N ARG A 179 5.31 6.78 -7.99
CA ARG A 179 5.87 8.14 -8.04
C ARG A 179 6.61 8.50 -6.76
N ALA A 180 6.05 8.12 -5.61
CA ALA A 180 6.68 8.33 -4.32
C ALA A 180 7.97 7.50 -4.16
N ALA A 181 7.98 6.24 -4.59
CA ALA A 181 9.17 5.39 -4.54
C ALA A 181 10.32 5.94 -5.40
N VAL A 182 10.03 6.43 -6.61
CA VAL A 182 11.02 7.12 -7.45
C VAL A 182 11.58 8.36 -6.74
N ALA A 183 10.70 9.17 -6.14
CA ALA A 183 11.09 10.40 -5.45
C ALA A 183 11.84 10.19 -4.12
N LEU A 184 11.83 8.97 -3.55
CA LEU A 184 12.60 8.61 -2.37
C LEU A 184 14.08 8.32 -2.69
N GLU A 185 14.45 8.20 -3.97
CA GLU A 185 15.83 8.03 -4.44
C GLU A 185 16.58 6.80 -3.87
N VAL A 186 15.84 5.76 -3.47
CA VAL A 186 16.39 4.48 -2.96
C VAL A 186 16.40 3.34 -4.00
N LEU A 187 15.74 3.56 -5.14
CA LEU A 187 15.64 2.59 -6.23
C LEU A 187 16.94 2.56 -7.06
N SER A 188 17.27 1.41 -7.64
CA SER A 188 18.29 1.34 -8.69
C SER A 188 17.83 2.11 -9.95
N PRO A 189 18.74 2.50 -10.86
CA PRO A 189 18.36 3.14 -12.11
C PRO A 189 17.35 2.31 -12.93
N GLN A 190 17.50 0.98 -12.94
CA GLN A 190 16.60 0.07 -13.64
C GLN A 190 15.22 -0.01 -12.96
N GLU A 191 15.19 -0.13 -11.63
CA GLU A 191 13.94 -0.13 -10.86
C GLU A 191 13.19 1.20 -11.05
N SER A 192 13.92 2.32 -11.04
CA SER A 192 13.36 3.66 -11.24
C SER A 192 12.75 3.82 -12.64
N ALA A 193 13.47 3.39 -13.69
CA ALA A 193 12.96 3.45 -15.06
C ALA A 193 11.68 2.61 -15.25
N ALA A 194 11.67 1.38 -14.71
CA ALA A 194 10.49 0.50 -14.80
C ALA A 194 9.30 1.07 -14.01
N ALA A 195 9.54 1.66 -12.82
CA ALA A 195 8.49 2.32 -12.05
C ALA A 195 7.90 3.54 -12.78
N VAL A 196 8.73 4.32 -13.48
CA VAL A 196 8.28 5.45 -14.31
C VAL A 196 7.41 4.96 -15.49
N GLU A 197 7.82 3.90 -16.18
CA GLU A 197 7.04 3.30 -17.25
C GLU A 197 5.67 2.80 -16.74
N ALA A 198 5.64 2.12 -15.59
CA ALA A 198 4.40 1.70 -14.96
C ALA A 198 3.50 2.89 -14.57
N VAL A 199 4.07 3.99 -14.05
CA VAL A 199 3.32 5.23 -13.75
C VAL A 199 2.66 5.80 -15.02
N GLU A 200 3.40 5.88 -16.12
CA GLU A 200 2.87 6.35 -17.40
C GLU A 200 1.78 5.40 -17.94
N GLY A 201 2.01 4.09 -17.84
CA GLY A 201 1.05 3.05 -18.21
C GLY A 201 -0.26 3.12 -17.44
N ILE A 202 -0.19 3.31 -16.12
CA ILE A 202 -1.39 3.47 -15.27
C ILE A 202 -2.17 4.72 -15.69
N ALA A 203 -1.49 5.85 -15.88
CA ALA A 203 -2.14 7.10 -16.26
C ALA A 203 -2.84 6.97 -17.62
N ALA A 204 -2.19 6.34 -18.60
CA ALA A 204 -2.77 6.08 -19.91
C ALA A 204 -3.98 5.15 -19.82
N LEU A 205 -3.88 4.06 -19.05
CA LEU A 205 -4.97 3.09 -18.88
C LEU A 205 -6.20 3.72 -18.21
N VAL A 206 -6.00 4.48 -17.14
CA VAL A 206 -7.10 5.19 -16.46
C VAL A 206 -7.73 6.22 -17.40
N ALA A 207 -6.94 6.97 -18.17
CA ALA A 207 -7.48 7.94 -19.13
C ALA A 207 -8.30 7.27 -20.25
N ALA A 208 -7.90 6.06 -20.66
CA ALA A 208 -8.56 5.32 -21.75
C ALA A 208 -9.81 4.57 -21.29
N GLU A 209 -9.79 3.96 -20.11
CA GLU A 209 -10.82 2.99 -19.68
C GLU A 209 -11.45 3.32 -18.31
N GLY A 210 -10.86 4.24 -17.53
CA GLY A 210 -11.30 4.60 -16.18
C GLY A 210 -12.02 5.95 -16.09
N VAL A 211 -12.34 6.56 -17.25
CA VAL A 211 -13.05 7.85 -17.33
C VAL A 211 -14.24 7.72 -18.27
N SER A 212 -15.43 8.02 -17.75
CA SER A 212 -16.61 8.30 -18.57
C SER A 212 -16.81 9.83 -18.68
N ARG A 213 -17.66 10.42 -17.83
CA ARG A 213 -17.73 11.87 -17.55
C ARG A 213 -16.97 12.29 -16.30
N HIS A 214 -16.59 11.31 -15.50
CA HIS A 214 -15.85 11.39 -14.24
C HIS A 214 -15.00 10.11 -14.13
N LEU A 215 -14.14 10.03 -13.11
CA LEU A 215 -13.51 8.77 -12.75
C LEU A 215 -14.59 7.72 -12.41
N THR A 216 -14.33 6.48 -12.77
CA THR A 216 -15.27 5.35 -12.59
C THR A 216 -14.74 4.41 -11.50
N LYS A 217 -15.58 3.49 -10.99
CA LYS A 217 -15.19 2.53 -9.94
C LYS A 217 -14.05 1.62 -10.40
N TRP A 218 -14.24 1.01 -11.56
CA TRP A 218 -13.26 0.15 -12.23
C TRP A 218 -13.26 0.40 -13.74
N LEU A 219 -12.28 -0.14 -14.44
CA LEU A 219 -12.14 0.06 -15.88
C LEU A 219 -13.34 -0.49 -16.67
N GLY A 220 -13.92 0.33 -17.55
CA GLY A 220 -15.04 -0.06 -18.41
C GLY A 220 -16.43 -0.01 -17.79
N THR A 221 -16.58 0.48 -16.55
CA THR A 221 -17.90 0.82 -15.97
C THR A 221 -18.22 2.30 -16.10
N ASP A 222 -19.50 2.67 -16.05
CA ASP A 222 -19.95 4.07 -16.01
C ASP A 222 -20.22 4.57 -14.57
N ALA A 223 -20.24 3.67 -13.58
CA ALA A 223 -20.55 3.99 -12.20
C ALA A 223 -19.34 4.60 -11.46
N VAL A 224 -19.62 5.48 -10.50
CA VAL A 224 -18.65 5.82 -9.44
C VAL A 224 -18.66 4.75 -8.36
N ASP A 225 -17.61 4.72 -7.55
CA ASP A 225 -17.59 3.95 -6.30
C ASP A 225 -18.51 4.62 -5.27
N GLY A 226 -19.34 3.86 -4.57
CA GLY A 226 -20.39 4.36 -3.68
C GLY A 226 -20.72 3.43 -2.53
#